data_AF-A0A0W8J9W0-F1
#
_entry.id   AF-A0A0W8J9W0-F1
#
_cell.length_a   1.000
_cell.length_b   1.000
_cell.length_c   1.000
_cell.angle_alpha   90.00
_cell.angle_beta   90.00
_cell.angle_gamma   90.00
#
_symmetry.space_group_name_H-M   'P 1'
#
loop_
_entity.id
_entity.type
_entity.pdbx_description
1 polymer ?
#
loop_
_entity_poly.entity_id
_entity_poly.type
_entity_poly.pdbx_seq_one_letter_code
_entity_poly.pdbx_strand_id
1 'polypeptide(L)' 'MSPTQNPQVDFLDMIEDGLDHVNQSVVKADQMTESFALGQADVQDVMLAVEEANMTMQLAVTVRDKAVEGLQELLRMQV' A
#
# COMPACT_ATOMS: atom_id res chain seq x y z
N MET A 1 10.16 -8.69 33.59
CA MET A 1 10.19 -9.67 32.50
C MET A 1 9.81 -8.91 31.25
N SER A 2 10.78 -8.51 30.44
CA SER A 2 10.53 -7.73 29.23
C SER A 2 10.00 -8.67 28.15
N PRO A 3 8.87 -8.38 27.49
CA PRO A 3 8.45 -9.16 26.35
C PRO A 3 9.46 -8.87 25.24
N THR A 4 10.22 -9.88 24.84
CA THR A 4 10.94 -9.91 23.57
C THR A 4 9.90 -9.79 22.47
N GLN A 5 9.58 -8.55 22.07
CA GLN A 5 8.96 -8.25 20.79
C GLN A 5 9.86 -8.87 19.73
N ASN A 6 9.30 -9.75 18.91
CA ASN A 6 10.00 -10.40 17.83
C ASN A 6 9.88 -9.47 16.61
N PRO A 7 10.87 -8.62 16.31
CA PRO A 7 10.76 -7.56 15.30
C PRO A 7 10.47 -8.08 13.88
N GLN A 8 10.63 -9.39 13.66
CA GLN A 8 10.34 -10.05 12.39
C GLN A 8 8.84 -10.27 12.15
N VAL A 9 8.03 -10.36 13.21
CA VAL A 9 6.56 -10.40 13.11
C VAL A 9 6.04 -8.99 12.81
N ASP A 10 6.57 -7.98 13.51
CA ASP A 10 6.10 -6.59 13.37
C ASP A 10 6.31 -5.99 11.96
N PHE A 11 7.38 -6.37 11.24
CA PHE A 11 7.60 -5.87 9.88
C PHE A 11 6.71 -6.54 8.84
N LEU A 12 6.42 -7.84 8.98
CA LEU A 12 5.50 -8.55 8.09
C LEU A 12 4.08 -8.01 8.27
N ASP A 13 3.65 -7.82 9.51
CA ASP A 13 2.35 -7.23 9.85
C ASP A 13 2.22 -5.81 9.25
N MET A 14 3.28 -4.99 9.34
CA MET A 14 3.31 -3.66 8.73
C MET A 14 3.16 -3.70 7.19
N ILE A 15 3.77 -4.68 6.51
CA ILE A 15 3.61 -4.83 5.06
C ILE A 15 2.19 -5.30 4.72
N GLU A 16 1.63 -6.25 5.48
CA GLU A 16 0.27 -6.74 5.29
C GLU A 16 -0.75 -5.61 5.45
N ASP A 17 -0.65 -4.84 6.55
CA ASP A 17 -1.47 -3.64 6.79
C ASP A 17 -1.32 -2.61 5.66
N GLY A 18 -0.10 -2.43 5.15
CA GLY A 18 0.18 -1.53 4.04
C GLY A 18 -0.48 -1.97 2.73
N LEU A 19 -0.46 -3.28 2.44
CA LEU A 19 -1.12 -3.84 1.26
C LEU A 19 -2.64 -3.76 1.37
N ASP A 20 -3.20 -4.00 2.55
CA ASP A 20 -4.62 -3.81 2.82
C ASP A 20 -5.03 -2.35 2.63
N HIS A 21 -4.19 -1.40 3.06
CA HIS A 21 -4.45 0.02 2.84
C HIS A 21 -4.44 0.41 1.36
N VAL A 22 -3.50 -0.14 0.56
CA VAL A 22 -3.49 0.04 -0.90
C VAL A 22 -4.76 -0.51 -1.53
N ASN A 23 -5.19 -1.71 -1.12
CA ASN A 23 -6.41 -2.31 -1.64
C ASN A 23 -7.65 -1.47 -1.30
N GLN A 24 -7.74 -0.98 -0.06
CA GLN A 24 -8.82 -0.11 0.38
C GLN A 24 -8.88 1.20 -0.40
N SER A 25 -7.74 1.83 -0.73
CA SER A 25 -7.72 3.08 -1.49
C SER A 25 -8.21 2.87 -2.94
N VAL A 26 -7.83 1.77 -3.58
CA VAL A 26 -8.32 1.38 -4.92
C VAL A 26 -9.83 1.10 -4.88
N VAL A 27 -10.30 0.29 -3.93
CA VAL A 27 -11.74 -0.01 -3.78
C VAL A 27 -12.56 1.25 -3.53
N LYS A 28 -12.04 2.18 -2.72
CA LYS A 28 -12.69 3.48 -2.47
C LYS A 28 -12.78 4.30 -3.75
N ALA A 29 -11.72 4.37 -4.56
CA ALA A 29 -11.74 5.08 -5.84
C ALA A 29 -12.78 4.48 -6.80
N ASP A 30 -12.89 3.15 -6.85
CA ASP A 30 -13.90 2.46 -7.67
C ASP A 30 -15.33 2.75 -7.19
N GLN A 31 -15.58 2.69 -5.88
CA GLN A 31 -16.89 3.01 -5.29
C GLN A 31 -17.30 4.46 -5.57
N MET A 32 -16.36 5.40 -5.49
CA MET A 32 -16.63 6.80 -5.82
C MET A 32 -16.94 6.96 -7.32
N THR A 33 -16.22 6.25 -8.18
CA THR A 33 -16.48 6.24 -9.63
C THR A 33 -17.88 5.69 -9.94
N GLU A 34 -18.29 4.61 -9.30
CA GLU A 34 -19.64 4.06 -9.41
C GLU A 34 -20.70 5.05 -8.90
N SER A 35 -20.45 5.67 -7.74
CA SER A 35 -21.34 6.67 -7.16
C SER A 35 -21.52 7.88 -8.07
N PHE A 36 -20.46 8.33 -8.74
CA PHE A 36 -20.52 9.39 -9.75
C PHE A 36 -21.33 8.98 -10.98
N ALA A 37 -21.16 7.75 -11.47
CA ALA A 37 -21.96 7.24 -12.60
C ALA A 37 -23.46 7.19 -12.26
N LEU A 38 -23.80 6.99 -10.99
CA LEU A 38 -25.16 7.04 -10.46
C LEU A 38 -25.66 8.46 -10.12
N GLY A 39 -24.82 9.48 -10.29
CA GLY A 39 -25.12 10.88 -9.97
C GLY A 39 -25.14 11.22 -8.47
N GLN A 40 -24.52 10.37 -7.64
CA GLN A 40 -24.51 10.46 -6.17
C GLN A 40 -23.19 11.02 -5.60
N ALA A 41 -22.16 11.17 -6.44
CA ALA A 41 -20.88 11.78 -6.08
C ALA A 41 -20.48 12.80 -7.14
N ASP A 42 -19.68 13.79 -6.74
CA ASP A 42 -19.14 14.80 -7.64
C ASP A 42 -17.83 14.33 -8.29
N VAL A 43 -17.54 14.83 -9.49
CA VAL A 43 -16.33 14.46 -10.24
C VAL A 43 -15.05 14.79 -9.47
N GLN A 44 -15.07 15.84 -8.64
CA GLN A 44 -13.97 16.25 -7.78
C GLN A 44 -13.63 15.18 -6.74
N ASP A 45 -14.64 14.55 -6.14
CA ASP A 45 -14.43 13.52 -5.12
C ASP A 45 -13.86 12.23 -5.72
N VAL A 46 -14.31 11.87 -6.93
CA VAL A 46 -13.74 10.77 -7.70
C VAL A 46 -12.28 11.04 -8.01
N MET A 47 -11.97 12.23 -8.54
CA MET A 47 -10.58 12.60 -8.87
C MET A 47 -9.68 12.56 -7.62
N LEU A 48 -10.17 13.05 -6.48
CA LEU A 48 -9.40 13.00 -5.24
C LEU A 48 -9.15 11.55 -4.78
N ALA A 49 -10.17 10.69 -4.82
CA ALA A 49 -10.04 9.28 -4.43
C ALA A 49 -9.07 8.52 -5.35
N VAL A 50 -9.13 8.79 -6.67
CA VAL A 50 -8.20 8.21 -7.65
C VAL A 50 -6.76 8.69 -7.41
N GLU A 51 -6.56 9.97 -7.12
CA GLU A 51 -5.23 10.49 -6.81
C GLU A 51 -4.64 9.87 -5.53
N GLU A 52 -5.45 9.74 -4.49
CA GLU A 52 -5.08 9.05 -3.24
C GLU A 52 -4.66 7.59 -3.53
N ALA A 53 -5.45 6.86 -4.32
CA ALA A 53 -5.13 5.49 -4.72
C ALA A 53 -3.80 5.41 -5.50
N ASN A 54 -3.59 6.32 -6.45
CA ASN A 54 -2.35 6.38 -7.25
C ASN A 54 -1.12 6.66 -6.39
N MET A 55 -1.20 7.60 -5.45
CA MET A 55 -0.09 7.92 -4.54
C MET A 55 0.24 6.72 -3.64
N THR A 56 -0.77 6.09 -3.05
CA THR A 56 -0.59 4.93 -2.18
C THR A 56 -0.01 3.73 -2.93
N MET A 57 -0.45 3.51 -4.17
CA MET A 57 0.12 2.47 -5.05
C MET A 57 1.58 2.74 -5.41
N GLN A 58 1.95 3.99 -5.72
CA GLN A 58 3.33 4.38 -5.98
C GLN A 58 4.24 4.13 -4.77
N LEU A 59 3.74 4.43 -3.56
CA LEU A 59 4.46 4.13 -2.32
C LEU A 59 4.66 2.61 -2.17
N ALA A 60 3.62 1.81 -2.39
CA ALA A 60 3.71 0.36 -2.28
C ALA A 60 4.74 -0.24 -3.25
N VAL A 61 4.78 0.25 -4.51
CA VAL A 61 5.81 -0.14 -5.49
C VAL A 61 7.19 0.23 -4.98
N THR A 62 7.37 1.43 -4.43
CA THR A 62 8.66 1.87 -3.88
C THR A 62 9.13 0.95 -2.75
N VAL A 63 8.24 0.59 -1.82
CA VAL A 63 8.56 -0.33 -0.72
C VAL A 63 8.90 -1.72 -1.25
N ARG A 64 8.13 -2.24 -2.21
CA ARG A 64 8.40 -3.51 -2.88
C ARG A 64 9.78 -3.53 -3.52
N ASP A 65 10.14 -2.47 -4.24
CA ASP A 65 11.44 -2.38 -4.90
C ASP A 65 12.58 -2.36 -3.89
N LYS A 66 12.43 -1.62 -2.78
CA LYS A 66 13.42 -1.62 -1.68
C LYS A 66 13.56 -2.97 -1.00
N ALA A 67 12.46 -3.70 -0.81
CA ALA A 67 12.51 -5.05 -0.26
C ALA A 67 13.28 -6.01 -1.19
N VAL A 68 13.05 -5.91 -2.50
CA VAL A 68 13.78 -6.69 -3.52
C VAL A 68 15.25 -6.33 -3.55
N GLU A 69 15.59 -5.03 -3.53
CA GLU A 69 16.99 -4.55 -3.47
C GLU A 69 17.71 -5.08 -2.22
N GLY A 70 17.07 -5.02 -1.05
CA GLY A 70 17.64 -5.54 0.19
C GLY A 70 17.93 -7.05 0.11
N LEU A 71 17.03 -7.82 -0.50
CA LEU A 71 17.26 -9.25 -0.73
C LEU A 71 18.42 -9.49 -1.69
N GLN A 72 18.53 -8.72 -2.77
CA GLN A 72 19.62 -8.83 -3.72
C GLN A 72 20.99 -8.52 -3.09
N GLU A 73 21.06 -7.52 -2.19
CA GLU A 73 22.29 -7.17 -1.48
C GLU A 73 22.76 -8.28 -0.54
N LEU A 74 21.83 -8.94 0.18
CA LEU A 74 22.15 -10.10 1.03
C LEU A 74 22.76 -11.25 0.22
N LEU A 75 22.27 -11.49 -1.00
CA LEU A 75 22.82 -12.51 -1.89
C LEU A 75 24.22 -12.16 -2.41
N ARG A 76 24.51 -10.86 -2.61
CA ARG A 76 25.82 -10.38 -3.03
C ARG A 76 26.90 -10.49 -1.95
N MET A 77 26.54 -10.49 -0.67
CA MET A 77 27.50 -10.70 0.41
C MET A 77 28.07 -12.13 0.48
N GLN A 78 27.43 -13.10 -0.17
CA GLN A 78 27.80 -14.52 -0.13
C GLN A 78 28.74 -14.96 -1.26
N VAL A 79 29.15 -14.06 -2.16
CA VAL A 79 30.16 -14.34 -3.20
C VAL A 79 31.55 -13.81 -2.84
#